data_AF-A0A956Q459-F1
#
_entry.id   AF-A0A956Q459-F1
#
_cell.length_a   1.000
_cell.length_b   1.000
_cell.length_c   1.000
_cell.angle_alpha   90.00
_cell.angle_beta   90.00
_cell.angle_gamma   90.00
#
_symmetry.space_group_name_H-M   'P 1'
#
loop_
_entity.id
_entity.type
_entity.pdbx_description
1 polymer ?
#
loop_
_entity_poly.entity_id
_entity_poly.type
_entity_poly.pdbx_seq_one_letter_code
_entity_poly.pdbx_strand_id
1 'polypeptide(L)'
;MMDNQIPGATTWHVACVASDKNHLDCLAEAFTHPNTRVDTFYIPDETSMPNFSGSPHKVVVEWLDGSEDMKFEGLSFMSGLMDKKTLFLSASLAFLPSELAYVLPNPAMLVGFDPIPFLFQKRTTTVAPALQTSLRTQRTLRSFFEKIEMPVHWIQETPGMVMPRIYAMLANEAAFAVQHGIATVKDIDTAMTLGTNYPMGPLAWADKVG
;
A
#
# COMPACT_ATOMS: atom_id res chain seq x y z
N MET A 1 -2.10 24.64 29.59
CA MET A 1 -0.95 24.01 28.91
C MET A 1 -0.98 24.50 27.48
N MET A 2 0.06 25.24 27.08
CA MET A 2 0.09 26.03 25.87
C MET A 2 0.29 25.15 24.63
N ASP A 3 -0.48 25.50 23.61
CA ASP A 3 -0.52 24.95 22.27
C ASP A 3 0.77 25.33 21.52
N ASN A 4 1.73 24.39 21.45
CA ASN A 4 2.96 24.57 20.67
C ASN A 4 2.70 24.14 19.21
N GLN A 5 1.92 24.93 18.48
CA GLN A 5 1.92 24.85 17.02
C GLN A 5 3.21 25.50 16.49
N ILE A 6 4.10 24.67 15.95
CA ILE A 6 5.25 25.13 15.17
C ILE A 6 4.69 25.80 13.90
N PRO A 7 4.89 27.12 13.70
CA PRO A 7 4.35 27.81 12.52
C PRO A 7 5.14 27.37 11.27
N GLY A 8 4.48 26.70 10.33
CA GLY A 8 5.03 26.42 8.99
C GLY A 8 4.98 24.96 8.52
N ALA A 9 4.57 24.00 9.35
CA ALA A 9 4.40 22.62 8.89
C ALA A 9 3.10 22.49 8.07
N THR A 10 3.21 22.38 6.75
CA THR A 10 2.06 22.03 5.91
C THR A 10 1.57 20.63 6.28
N THR A 11 0.43 20.53 6.97
CA THR A 11 -0.22 19.25 7.26
C THR A 11 -0.69 18.59 5.97
N TRP A 12 -0.33 17.34 5.77
CA TRP A 12 -0.79 16.54 4.63
C TRP A 12 -2.15 15.93 4.93
N HIS A 13 -3.15 16.23 4.10
CA HIS A 13 -4.43 15.55 4.18
C HIS A 13 -4.33 14.26 3.34
N VAL A 14 -4.45 13.11 4.01
CA VAL A 14 -4.30 11.77 3.45
C VAL A 14 -5.64 11.03 3.51
N ALA A 15 -6.12 10.54 2.37
CA ALA A 15 -7.27 9.64 2.32
C ALA A 15 -6.75 8.20 2.24
N CYS A 16 -6.95 7.41 3.31
CA CYS A 16 -6.71 5.97 3.26
C CYS A 16 -7.98 5.28 2.76
N VAL A 17 -7.85 4.46 1.72
CA VAL A 17 -8.97 3.80 1.05
C VAL A 17 -8.67 2.31 0.95
N ALA A 18 -9.59 1.44 1.38
CA ALA A 18 -9.43 0.01 1.20
C ALA A 18 -10.77 -0.73 1.09
N SER A 19 -10.76 -1.90 0.46
CA SER A 19 -11.92 -2.78 0.33
C SER A 19 -12.05 -3.80 1.46
N ASP A 20 -10.97 -4.03 2.21
CA ASP A 20 -10.96 -4.82 3.43
C ASP A 20 -10.76 -3.91 4.67
N LYS A 21 -11.43 -4.23 5.78
CA LYS A 21 -11.38 -3.41 7.00
C LYS A 21 -10.02 -3.50 7.70
N ASN A 22 -9.44 -4.68 7.76
CA ASN A 22 -8.13 -4.87 8.36
C ASN A 22 -7.06 -4.15 7.53
N HIS A 23 -7.17 -4.15 6.20
CA HIS A 23 -6.30 -3.36 5.32
C HIS A 23 -6.47 -1.86 5.56
N LEU A 24 -7.71 -1.38 5.69
CA LEU A 24 -7.99 0.03 5.99
C LEU A 24 -7.36 0.46 7.31
N ASP A 25 -7.51 -0.34 8.37
CA ASP A 25 -6.95 -0.07 9.68
C ASP A 25 -5.41 -0.06 9.63
N CYS A 26 -4.80 -0.99 8.91
CA CYS A 26 -3.36 -1.03 8.69
C CYS A 26 -2.84 0.23 7.97
N LEU A 27 -3.54 0.71 6.95
CA LEU A 27 -3.20 1.97 6.28
C LEU A 27 -3.37 3.18 7.21
N ALA A 28 -4.49 3.24 7.94
CA ALA A 28 -4.76 4.33 8.86
C ALA A 28 -3.66 4.45 9.92
N GLU A 29 -3.25 3.31 10.51
CA GLU A 29 -2.15 3.25 11.47
C GLU A 29 -0.82 3.67 10.84
N ALA A 30 -0.45 3.10 9.69
CA ALA A 30 0.83 3.36 9.04
C ALA A 30 1.02 4.84 8.66
N PHE A 31 -0.04 5.51 8.20
CA PHE A 31 0.02 6.91 7.75
C PHE A 31 -0.33 7.93 8.82
N THR A 32 -0.72 7.52 10.03
CA THR A 32 -0.93 8.45 11.16
C THR A 32 0.41 9.03 11.62
N HIS A 33 0.52 10.36 11.58
CA HIS A 33 1.71 11.13 11.97
C HIS A 33 1.32 12.57 12.35
N PRO A 34 2.07 13.29 13.21
CA PRO A 34 1.82 14.70 13.51
C PRO A 34 1.73 15.64 12.28
N ASN A 35 2.38 15.27 11.18
CA ASN A 35 2.38 16.02 9.92
C ASN A 35 1.26 15.59 8.95
N THR A 36 0.34 14.73 9.39
CA THR A 36 -0.77 14.22 8.56
C THR A 36 -2.10 14.40 9.27
N ARG A 37 -3.15 14.59 8.48
CA ARG A 37 -4.53 14.34 8.86
C ARG A 37 -5.04 13.20 7.99
N VAL A 38 -5.35 12.06 8.61
CA VAL A 38 -5.80 10.86 7.93
C VAL A 38 -7.31 10.75 8.05
N ASP A 39 -8.00 10.69 6.91
CA ASP A 39 -9.41 10.31 6.84
C ASP A 39 -9.49 8.93 6.15
N THR A 40 -10.36 8.05 6.64
CA THR A 40 -10.46 6.65 6.19
C THR A 40 -11.75 6.39 5.43
N PHE A 41 -11.66 5.63 4.34
CA PHE A 41 -12.78 5.30 3.46
C PHE A 41 -12.81 3.80 3.19
N TYR A 42 -13.84 3.14 3.71
CA TYR A 42 -14.08 1.72 3.47
C TYR A 42 -14.97 1.54 2.25
N ILE A 43 -14.50 0.77 1.26
CA ILE A 43 -15.18 0.55 -0.02
C ILE A 43 -15.28 -0.96 -0.29
N PRO A 44 -16.23 -1.68 0.32
CA PRO A 44 -16.35 -3.13 0.20
C PRO A 44 -16.67 -3.60 -1.22
N ASP A 45 -17.29 -2.73 -2.02
CA ASP A 45 -17.75 -3.01 -3.38
C ASP A 45 -17.87 -1.71 -4.18
N GLU A 46 -18.04 -1.86 -5.49
CA GLU A 46 -18.15 -0.77 -6.48
C GLU A 46 -19.34 0.18 -6.20
N THR A 47 -20.36 -0.30 -5.46
CA THR A 47 -21.56 0.49 -5.14
C THR A 47 -21.40 1.39 -3.92
N SER A 48 -20.36 1.15 -3.11
CA SER A 48 -20.10 1.82 -1.84
C SER A 48 -19.13 3.01 -1.96
N MET A 49 -18.97 3.55 -3.17
CA MET A 49 -17.98 4.58 -3.45
C MET A 49 -18.33 5.91 -2.76
N PRO A 50 -17.39 6.51 -2.00
CA PRO A 50 -17.64 7.75 -1.27
C PRO A 50 -17.55 8.97 -2.19
N ASN A 51 -18.21 10.05 -1.78
CA ASN A 51 -18.14 11.32 -2.51
C ASN A 51 -16.86 12.09 -2.15
N PHE A 52 -15.94 12.20 -3.11
CA PHE A 52 -14.69 12.97 -2.97
C PHE A 52 -14.77 14.39 -3.55
N SER A 53 -15.95 14.90 -3.90
CA SER A 53 -16.09 16.27 -4.43
C SER A 53 -15.66 17.32 -3.39
N GLY A 54 -14.81 18.26 -3.81
CA GLY A 54 -14.26 19.30 -2.92
C GLY A 54 -13.29 18.78 -1.87
N SER A 55 -12.79 17.55 -2.03
CA SER A 55 -11.97 16.90 -1.03
C SER A 55 -10.63 17.63 -0.78
N PRO A 56 -10.22 17.84 0.49
CA PRO A 56 -8.98 18.54 0.81
C PRO A 56 -7.73 17.65 0.64
N HIS A 57 -7.91 16.34 0.41
CA HIS A 57 -6.82 15.37 0.37
C HIS A 57 -5.83 15.65 -0.76
N LYS A 58 -4.54 15.62 -0.41
CA LYS A 58 -3.42 15.79 -1.34
C LYS A 58 -2.81 14.45 -1.75
N VAL A 59 -3.00 13.43 -0.93
CA VAL A 59 -2.54 12.07 -1.15
C VAL A 59 -3.70 11.13 -0.88
N VAL A 60 -3.95 10.21 -1.81
CA VAL A 60 -4.80 9.04 -1.63
C VAL A 60 -3.87 7.85 -1.48
N VAL A 61 -4.05 7.07 -0.43
CA VAL A 61 -3.40 5.77 -0.23
C VAL A 61 -4.47 4.72 -0.42
N GLU A 62 -4.38 3.99 -1.51
CA GLU A 62 -5.44 3.11 -1.99
C GLU A 62 -5.00 1.65 -1.95
N TRP A 63 -5.83 0.81 -1.34
CA TRP A 63 -5.67 -0.63 -1.24
C TRP A 63 -7.01 -1.36 -1.43
N LEU A 64 -7.55 -1.25 -2.64
CA LEU A 64 -8.68 -2.00 -3.14
C LEU A 64 -8.16 -3.35 -3.65
N ASP A 65 -8.36 -4.38 -2.84
CA ASP A 65 -8.20 -5.77 -3.22
C ASP A 65 -9.55 -6.30 -3.70
N GLY A 66 -9.58 -6.91 -4.88
CA GLY A 66 -10.83 -7.36 -5.50
C GLY A 66 -10.62 -7.81 -6.93
N SER A 67 -11.71 -7.79 -7.71
CA SER A 67 -11.64 -7.97 -9.17
C SER A 67 -10.80 -6.86 -9.82
N GLU A 68 -10.36 -7.12 -11.05
CA GLU A 68 -9.77 -6.09 -11.90
C GLU A 68 -10.72 -4.87 -12.01
N ASP A 69 -12.02 -5.12 -12.18
CA ASP A 69 -13.04 -4.07 -12.24
C ASP A 69 -13.03 -3.19 -10.97
N MET A 70 -13.06 -3.78 -9.77
CA MET A 70 -13.00 -3.04 -8.51
C MET A 70 -11.77 -2.14 -8.42
N LYS A 71 -10.61 -2.63 -8.88
CA LYS A 71 -9.36 -1.87 -8.86
C LYS A 71 -9.38 -0.71 -9.85
N PHE A 72 -9.67 -0.99 -11.12
CA PHE A 72 -9.57 -0.02 -12.21
C PHE A 72 -10.73 0.98 -12.19
N GLU A 73 -11.97 0.52 -12.02
CA GLU A 73 -13.14 1.40 -11.93
C GLU A 73 -13.11 2.22 -10.64
N GLY A 74 -12.73 1.62 -9.51
CA GLY A 74 -12.56 2.33 -8.25
C GLY A 74 -11.55 3.48 -8.36
N LEU A 75 -10.36 3.21 -8.92
CA LEU A 75 -9.36 4.25 -9.16
C LEU A 75 -9.85 5.34 -10.14
N SER A 76 -10.49 4.94 -11.23
CA SER A 76 -11.06 5.87 -12.23
C SER A 76 -12.10 6.79 -11.60
N PHE A 77 -13.06 6.21 -10.86
CA PHE A 77 -14.12 6.93 -10.18
C PHE A 77 -13.57 7.92 -9.16
N MET A 78 -12.69 7.47 -8.26
CA MET A 78 -12.10 8.33 -7.24
C MET A 78 -11.30 9.49 -7.84
N SER A 79 -10.47 9.20 -8.85
CA SER A 79 -9.64 10.22 -9.49
C SER A 79 -10.45 11.22 -10.31
N GLY A 80 -11.62 10.83 -10.84
CA GLY A 80 -12.56 11.72 -11.53
C GLY A 80 -13.24 12.74 -10.60
N LEU A 81 -13.37 12.45 -9.30
CA LEU A 81 -14.00 13.33 -8.32
C LEU A 81 -13.02 14.25 -7.59
N MET A 82 -11.72 14.02 -7.73
CA MET A 82 -10.66 14.73 -7.00
C MET A 82 -9.97 15.81 -7.85
N ASP A 83 -9.18 16.66 -7.20
CA ASP A 83 -8.32 17.63 -7.89
C ASP A 83 -7.27 16.90 -8.75
N LYS A 84 -7.00 17.40 -9.96
CA LYS A 84 -6.02 16.81 -10.89
C LYS A 84 -4.58 16.78 -10.38
N LYS A 85 -4.30 17.44 -9.24
CA LYS A 85 -3.02 17.45 -8.53
C LYS A 85 -3.04 16.56 -7.28
N THR A 86 -4.10 15.81 -7.02
CA THR A 86 -4.11 14.78 -5.97
C THR A 86 -3.21 13.63 -6.40
N LEU A 87 -2.31 13.25 -5.50
CA LEU A 87 -1.37 12.13 -5.68
C LEU A 87 -2.05 10.82 -5.30
N PHE A 88 -1.85 9.78 -6.10
CA PHE A 88 -2.34 8.44 -5.82
C PHE A 88 -1.16 7.53 -5.50
N LEU A 89 -1.13 7.02 -4.27
CA LEU A 89 -0.28 5.94 -3.83
C LEU A 89 -1.14 4.67 -3.86
N SER A 90 -1.00 3.85 -4.90
CA SER A 90 -1.90 2.72 -5.20
C SER A 90 -1.23 1.38 -4.95
N ALA A 91 -1.89 0.48 -4.22
CA ALA A 91 -1.37 -0.86 -3.94
C ALA A 91 -1.13 -1.58 -5.27
N SER A 92 0.13 -1.91 -5.56
CA SER A 92 0.57 -2.42 -6.87
C SER A 92 1.24 -3.77 -6.69
N LEU A 93 0.43 -4.78 -6.31
CA LEU A 93 0.88 -6.16 -6.11
C LEU A 93 0.61 -7.01 -7.36
N ALA A 94 -0.64 -7.05 -7.80
CA ALA A 94 -1.07 -7.83 -8.98
C ALA A 94 -0.89 -7.06 -10.31
N PHE A 95 -0.97 -5.73 -10.26
CA PHE A 95 -0.93 -4.86 -11.43
C PHE A 95 0.27 -3.93 -11.39
N LEU A 96 0.75 -3.52 -12.57
CA LEU A 96 1.80 -2.53 -12.69
C LEU A 96 1.24 -1.12 -12.41
N PRO A 97 2.01 -0.27 -11.71
CA PRO A 97 1.74 1.17 -11.62
C PRO A 97 1.38 1.82 -12.97
N SER A 98 2.06 1.48 -14.06
CA SER A 98 1.77 2.02 -15.39
C SER A 98 0.40 1.62 -15.96
N GLU A 99 -0.09 0.43 -15.62
CA GLU A 99 -1.43 -0.04 -15.99
C GLU A 99 -2.47 0.75 -15.19
N LEU A 100 -2.26 0.87 -13.88
CA LEU A 100 -3.15 1.62 -12.98
C LEU A 100 -3.17 3.12 -13.29
N ALA A 101 -2.03 3.70 -13.68
CA ALA A 101 -1.95 5.12 -14.03
C ALA A 101 -2.84 5.47 -15.22
N TYR A 102 -3.11 4.53 -16.13
CA TYR A 102 -3.88 4.76 -17.36
C TYR A 102 -5.32 5.22 -17.09
N VAL A 103 -5.93 4.79 -15.98
CA VAL A 103 -7.32 5.17 -15.66
C VAL A 103 -7.45 6.54 -15.01
N LEU A 104 -6.34 7.16 -14.60
CA LEU A 104 -6.37 8.49 -14.02
C LEU A 104 -6.52 9.58 -15.10
N PRO A 105 -7.32 10.64 -14.86
CA PRO A 105 -7.34 11.82 -15.72
C PRO A 105 -5.98 12.50 -15.87
N ASN A 106 -5.08 12.32 -14.89
CA ASN A 106 -3.70 12.77 -14.93
C ASN A 106 -2.76 11.59 -14.53
N PRO A 107 -2.28 10.79 -15.48
CA PRO A 107 -1.51 9.58 -15.19
C PRO A 107 -0.17 9.89 -14.51
N ALA A 108 0.31 11.13 -14.58
CA ALA A 108 1.55 11.56 -13.93
C ALA A 108 1.49 11.61 -12.40
N MET A 109 0.32 11.39 -11.79
CA MET A 109 0.06 11.53 -10.36
C MET A 109 0.04 10.21 -9.60
N LEU A 110 0.16 9.06 -10.27
CA LEU A 110 0.16 7.76 -9.63
C LEU A 110 1.58 7.26 -9.35
N VAL A 111 1.76 6.64 -8.19
CA VAL A 111 2.92 5.85 -7.79
C VAL A 111 2.39 4.57 -7.14
N GLY A 112 2.92 3.42 -7.52
CA GLY A 112 2.59 2.17 -6.87
C GLY A 112 3.32 1.97 -5.56
N PHE A 113 2.75 1.21 -4.64
CA PHE A 113 3.42 0.80 -3.41
C PHE A 113 3.07 -0.63 -2.99
N ASP A 114 3.90 -1.14 -2.08
CA ASP A 114 3.73 -2.42 -1.41
C ASP A 114 3.08 -2.23 -0.03
N PRO A 115 1.79 -2.56 0.15
CA PRO A 115 1.14 -2.41 1.45
C PRO A 115 1.43 -3.55 2.44
N ILE A 116 2.01 -4.68 2.00
CA ILE A 116 2.16 -5.90 2.82
C ILE A 116 2.93 -5.69 4.13
N PRO A 117 4.01 -4.86 4.21
CA PRO A 117 4.66 -4.57 5.48
C PRO A 117 3.70 -4.07 6.59
N PHE A 118 2.63 -3.37 6.22
CA PHE A 118 1.67 -2.81 7.17
C PHE A 118 0.85 -3.88 7.89
N LEU A 119 0.56 -5.03 7.26
CA LEU A 119 -0.08 -6.20 7.92
C LEU A 119 0.75 -6.75 9.08
N PHE A 120 2.05 -6.46 9.07
CA PHE A 120 3.02 -6.89 10.08
C PHE A 120 3.46 -5.74 10.99
N GLN A 121 2.69 -4.64 11.01
CA GLN A 121 2.96 -3.44 11.82
C GLN A 121 4.36 -2.87 11.55
N LYS A 122 4.83 -2.98 10.30
CA LYS A 122 6.10 -2.40 9.86
C LYS A 122 5.82 -1.11 9.11
N ARG A 123 6.25 0.01 9.67
CA ARG A 123 6.07 1.34 9.08
C ARG A 123 7.16 1.65 8.04
N THR A 124 7.18 0.88 6.96
CA THR A 124 8.08 1.04 5.80
C THR A 124 7.46 0.37 4.58
N THR A 125 7.87 0.77 3.37
CA THR A 125 7.36 0.16 2.14
C THR A 125 8.33 0.33 0.96
N THR A 126 8.08 -0.39 -0.13
CA THR A 126 8.68 -0.11 -1.43
C THR A 126 7.70 0.68 -2.29
N VAL A 127 8.21 1.62 -3.08
CA VAL A 127 7.41 2.44 -4.00
C VAL A 127 7.99 2.38 -5.41
N ALA A 128 7.12 2.36 -6.40
CA ALA A 128 7.46 2.26 -7.81
C ALA A 128 6.73 3.34 -8.62
N PRO A 129 7.44 4.29 -9.24
CA PRO A 129 6.81 5.19 -10.19
C PRO A 129 6.34 4.41 -11.42
N ALA A 130 5.18 4.76 -11.93
CA ALA A 130 4.74 4.41 -13.27
C ALA A 130 5.61 5.12 -14.32
N LEU A 131 5.58 4.64 -15.57
CA LEU A 131 6.26 5.27 -16.70
C LEU A 131 5.81 6.72 -16.91
N GLN A 132 4.55 7.00 -16.60
CA GLN A 132 3.93 8.31 -16.75
C GLN A 132 4.24 9.25 -15.56
N THR A 133 4.69 8.71 -14.42
CA THR A 133 4.88 9.48 -13.18
C THR A 133 5.88 10.61 -13.37
N SER A 134 5.44 11.85 -13.16
CA SER A 134 6.33 13.01 -13.32
C SER A 134 7.42 13.07 -12.25
N LEU A 135 8.57 13.68 -12.58
CA LEU A 135 9.61 13.98 -11.59
C LEU A 135 9.11 14.88 -10.46
N ARG A 136 8.12 15.74 -10.74
CA ARG A 136 7.47 16.58 -9.72
C ARG A 136 6.75 15.70 -8.71
N THR A 137 5.92 14.77 -9.18
CA THR A 137 5.21 13.79 -8.35
C THR A 137 6.16 13.00 -7.46
N GLN A 138 7.25 12.48 -8.04
CA GLN A 138 8.26 11.75 -7.28
C GLN A 138 8.90 12.62 -6.18
N ARG A 139 9.29 13.87 -6.50
CA ARG A 139 9.85 14.80 -5.50
C ARG A 139 8.87 15.14 -4.39
N THR A 140 7.60 15.38 -4.74
CA THR A 140 6.55 15.68 -3.76
C THR A 140 6.32 14.49 -2.83
N LEU A 141 6.27 13.27 -3.38
CA LEU A 141 6.05 12.06 -2.59
C LEU A 141 7.28 11.70 -1.72
N ARG A 142 8.51 11.96 -2.19
CA ARG A 142 9.72 11.86 -1.36
C ARG A 142 9.64 12.79 -0.15
N SER A 143 9.31 14.06 -0.38
CA SER A 143 9.14 15.03 0.72
C SER A 143 8.01 14.64 1.66
N PHE A 144 6.94 14.03 1.16
CA PHE A 144 5.87 13.48 1.99
C PHE A 144 6.40 12.37 2.92
N PHE A 145 7.04 11.33 2.38
CA PHE A 145 7.60 10.23 3.17
C PHE A 145 8.67 10.69 4.18
N GLU A 146 9.54 11.63 3.78
CA GLU A 146 10.52 12.26 4.68
C GLU A 146 9.84 12.98 5.85
N LYS A 147 8.81 13.79 5.57
CA LYS A 147 8.08 14.54 6.61
C LYS A 147 7.29 13.66 7.56
N ILE A 148 6.86 12.48 7.13
CA ILE A 148 6.18 11.52 8.00
C ILE A 148 7.14 10.50 8.61
N GLU A 149 8.45 10.66 8.39
CA GLU A 149 9.49 9.76 8.92
C GLU A 149 9.23 8.29 8.58
N MET A 150 8.74 8.02 7.37
CA MET A 150 8.52 6.65 6.89
C MET A 150 9.60 6.28 5.88
N PRO A 151 10.53 5.38 6.21
CA PRO A 151 11.54 4.91 5.27
C PRO A 151 10.87 4.20 4.09
N VAL A 152 11.25 4.58 2.87
CA VAL A 152 10.76 3.94 1.65
C VAL A 152 11.88 3.65 0.66
N HIS A 153 11.77 2.53 -0.05
CA HIS A 153 12.70 2.14 -1.09
C HIS A 153 12.09 2.34 -2.47
N TRP A 154 12.77 3.12 -3.31
CA TRP A 154 12.32 3.40 -4.68
C TRP A 154 12.87 2.35 -5.63
N ILE A 155 11.97 1.66 -6.32
CA ILE A 155 12.30 0.58 -7.26
C ILE A 155 11.72 0.89 -8.64
N GLN A 156 12.13 0.11 -9.65
CA GLN A 156 11.40 0.07 -10.91
C GLN A 156 10.10 -0.72 -10.71
N GLU A 157 9.06 -0.32 -11.44
CA GLU A 157 7.80 -1.05 -11.37
C GLU A 157 7.95 -2.50 -11.82
N THR A 158 7.34 -3.40 -11.05
CA THR A 158 7.43 -4.83 -11.30
C THR A 158 6.31 -5.55 -10.52
N PRO A 159 5.69 -6.60 -11.08
CA PRO A 159 4.61 -7.31 -10.37
C PRO A 159 5.14 -7.97 -9.09
N GLY A 160 4.38 -7.90 -8.00
CA GLY A 160 4.78 -8.43 -6.69
C GLY A 160 5.90 -7.65 -5.99
N MET A 161 6.38 -6.54 -6.57
CA MET A 161 7.35 -5.63 -5.96
C MET A 161 8.60 -6.38 -5.43
N VAL A 162 9.04 -6.10 -4.19
CA VAL A 162 10.21 -6.77 -3.58
C VAL A 162 9.79 -7.78 -2.53
N MET A 163 9.24 -7.33 -1.40
CA MET A 163 8.91 -8.20 -0.27
C MET A 163 7.84 -9.24 -0.65
N PRO A 164 6.68 -8.88 -1.26
CA PRO A 164 5.62 -9.83 -1.56
C PRO A 164 6.07 -10.92 -2.54
N ARG A 165 6.90 -10.55 -3.53
CA ARG A 165 7.52 -11.51 -4.45
C ARG A 165 8.38 -12.54 -3.74
N ILE A 166 9.35 -12.09 -2.92
CA ILE A 166 10.27 -13.01 -2.23
C ILE A 166 9.49 -13.90 -1.27
N TYR A 167 8.55 -13.28 -0.56
CA TYR A 167 7.67 -13.94 0.37
C TYR A 167 6.81 -15.04 -0.28
N ALA A 168 6.15 -14.74 -1.41
CA ALA A 168 5.33 -15.71 -2.12
C ALA A 168 6.15 -16.93 -2.57
N MET A 169 7.43 -16.73 -2.94
CA MET A 169 8.31 -17.84 -3.28
C MET A 169 8.66 -18.70 -2.07
N LEU A 170 8.89 -18.09 -0.90
CA LEU A 170 9.12 -18.84 0.35
C LEU A 170 7.87 -19.64 0.76
N ALA A 171 6.68 -19.04 0.67
CA ALA A 171 5.43 -19.70 0.96
C ALA A 171 5.17 -20.87 0.00
N ASN A 172 5.40 -20.68 -1.30
CA ASN A 172 5.25 -21.74 -2.31
C ASN A 172 6.21 -22.90 -2.06
N GLU A 173 7.48 -22.63 -1.75
CA GLU A 173 8.45 -23.69 -1.46
C GLU A 173 8.06 -24.46 -0.19
N ALA A 174 7.60 -23.77 0.85
CA ALA A 174 7.10 -24.41 2.06
C ALA A 174 5.87 -25.28 1.78
N ALA A 175 4.93 -24.81 0.95
CA ALA A 175 3.76 -25.59 0.54
C ALA A 175 4.15 -26.83 -0.27
N PHE A 176 5.15 -26.73 -1.17
CA PHE A 176 5.68 -27.90 -1.88
C PHE A 176 6.34 -28.90 -0.94
N ALA A 177 7.06 -28.45 0.08
CA ALA A 177 7.64 -29.35 1.08
C ALA A 177 6.56 -30.14 1.84
N VAL A 178 5.42 -29.50 2.15
CA VAL A 178 4.24 -30.19 2.72
C VAL A 178 3.66 -31.18 1.69
N GLN A 179 3.42 -30.74 0.46
CA GLN A 179 2.81 -31.56 -0.59
C GLN A 179 3.62 -32.83 -0.89
N HIS A 180 4.95 -32.74 -0.88
CA HIS A 180 5.84 -33.88 -1.11
C HIS A 180 6.09 -34.73 0.15
N GLY A 181 5.46 -34.39 1.28
CA GLY A 181 5.59 -35.14 2.53
C GLY A 181 6.97 -35.02 3.19
N ILE A 182 7.71 -33.94 2.92
CA ILE A 182 9.05 -33.72 3.50
C ILE A 182 8.95 -33.46 5.01
N ALA A 183 7.98 -32.64 5.42
CA ALA A 183 7.73 -32.29 6.82
C ALA A 183 6.29 -31.77 7.00
N THR A 184 5.83 -31.71 8.25
CA THR A 184 4.53 -31.11 8.57
C THR A 184 4.58 -29.58 8.47
N VAL A 185 3.41 -28.93 8.31
CA VAL A 185 3.27 -27.45 8.34
C VAL A 185 3.99 -26.86 9.57
N LYS A 186 3.72 -27.44 10.75
CA LYS A 186 4.29 -26.99 12.02
C LYS A 186 5.82 -27.12 12.06
N ASP A 187 6.35 -28.23 11.56
CA ASP A 187 7.80 -28.47 11.58
C ASP A 187 8.53 -27.51 10.63
N ILE A 188 7.96 -27.26 9.44
CA ILE A 188 8.50 -26.30 8.47
C ILE A 188 8.52 -24.89 9.08
N ASP A 189 7.40 -24.43 9.64
CA ASP A 189 7.34 -23.10 10.24
C ASP A 189 8.28 -22.95 11.44
N THR A 190 8.39 -24.00 12.27
CA THR A 190 9.33 -24.02 13.40
C THR A 190 10.78 -23.97 12.93
N ALA A 191 11.13 -24.77 11.91
CA ALA A 191 12.48 -24.81 11.36
C ALA A 191 12.87 -23.47 10.72
N MET A 192 11.96 -22.83 9.99
CA MET A 192 12.24 -21.51 9.39
C MET A 192 12.30 -20.41 10.43
N THR A 193 11.39 -20.39 11.40
CA THR A 193 11.42 -19.41 12.49
C THR A 193 12.73 -19.49 13.29
N LEU A 194 13.10 -20.69 13.76
CA LEU A 194 14.28 -20.87 14.62
C LEU A 194 15.59 -20.92 13.82
N GLY A 195 15.57 -21.45 12.60
CA GLY A 195 16.76 -21.65 11.78
C GLY A 195 17.18 -20.42 10.99
N THR A 196 16.23 -19.58 10.55
CA THR A 196 16.53 -18.34 9.79
C THR A 196 16.25 -17.07 10.57
N ASN A 197 15.77 -17.19 11.81
CA ASN A 197 15.39 -16.08 12.68
C ASN A 197 14.32 -15.17 12.04
N TYR A 198 13.43 -15.76 11.23
CA TYR A 198 12.23 -15.07 10.79
C TYR A 198 11.28 -14.87 11.96
N PRO A 199 10.53 -13.75 12.02
CA PRO A 199 9.59 -13.51 13.11
C PRO A 199 8.38 -14.46 13.07
N MET A 200 8.19 -15.18 11.96
CA MET A 200 7.12 -16.13 11.74
C MET A 200 7.54 -17.10 10.61
N GLY A 201 7.03 -18.33 10.65
CA GLY A 201 7.26 -19.32 9.59
C GLY A 201 6.49 -18.99 8.31
N PRO A 202 6.96 -19.42 7.13
CA PRO A 202 6.41 -19.04 5.82
C PRO A 202 4.95 -19.43 5.59
N LEU A 203 4.46 -20.51 6.19
CA LEU A 203 3.06 -20.95 6.02
C LEU A 203 2.13 -20.18 6.95
N ALA A 204 2.47 -20.00 8.23
CA ALA A 204 1.74 -19.11 9.14
C ALA A 204 1.70 -17.67 8.64
N TRP A 205 2.78 -17.24 7.98
CA TRP A 205 2.82 -16.01 7.25
C TRP A 205 1.75 -16.01 6.15
N ALA A 206 1.77 -17.00 5.25
CA ALA A 206 0.84 -17.08 4.11
C ALA A 206 -0.62 -16.99 4.59
N ASP A 207 -0.97 -17.73 5.63
CA ASP A 207 -2.31 -17.69 6.26
C ASP A 207 -2.70 -16.29 6.75
N LYS A 208 -1.74 -15.47 7.20
CA LYS A 208 -1.99 -14.10 7.65
C LYS A 208 -2.20 -13.11 6.50
N VAL A 209 -1.53 -13.33 5.36
CA VAL A 209 -1.71 -12.48 4.18
C VAL A 209 -3.00 -12.83 3.43
N GLY A 210 -3.37 -14.12 3.42
CA GLY A 210 -4.49 -14.65 2.65
C GLY A 210 -4.03 -15.34 1.38
#